data_AF-A0A1D2VDS5-F1
#
_entry.id   AF-A0A1D2VDS5-F1
#
_cell.length_a   1.000
_cell.length_b   1.000
_cell.length_c   1.000
_cell.angle_alpha   90.00
_cell.angle_beta   90.00
_cell.angle_gamma   90.00
#
_symmetry.space_group_name_H-M   'P 1'
#
loop_
_entity.id
_entity.type
_entity.pdbx_description
1 polymer ?
#
loop_
_entity_poly.entity_id
_entity_poly.type
_entity_poly.pdbx_seq_one_letter_code
_entity_poly.pdbx_strand_id
1 'polypeptide(L)'
;MDSVQCSLTSCVVNNSVDLLVFNPPYVPSANSEIPTINGQSNIDQDSGAWLDMALNGGDDGMIVTAKLLDNLHDILADNGVAYILFCARNKPDDVYKQMKERKLQVEKVIFRKCGWEELSVLRLWKRK
;
A
#
# COMPACT_ATOMS: atom_id res chain seq x y z
N MET A 1 -22.58 -1.24 1.14
CA MET A 1 -21.13 -1.50 0.96
C MET A 1 -20.55 -1.27 2.33
N ASP A 2 -20.08 -2.34 2.97
CA ASP A 2 -19.71 -2.31 4.38
C ASP A 2 -18.20 -2.13 4.52
N SER A 3 -17.78 -1.46 5.59
CA SER A 3 -16.37 -1.35 5.96
C SER A 3 -16.00 -2.48 6.89
N VAL A 4 -14.78 -3.01 6.72
CA VAL A 4 -14.20 -4.00 7.63
C VAL A 4 -12.96 -3.40 8.28
N GLN A 5 -12.89 -3.43 9.60
CA GLN A 5 -11.65 -3.14 10.33
C GLN A 5 -10.81 -4.41 10.36
N CYS A 6 -9.78 -4.48 9.52
CA CYS A 6 -8.80 -5.58 9.54
C CYS A 6 -7.40 -5.10 9.16
N SER A 7 -6.40 -5.95 9.35
CA SER A 7 -5.02 -5.63 8.97
C SER A 7 -4.83 -5.93 7.48
N LEU A 8 -4.78 -4.88 6.65
CA LEU A 8 -4.60 -4.99 5.20
C LEU A 8 -5.54 -6.04 4.59
N THR A 9 -4.98 -7.15 4.11
CA THR A 9 -5.69 -8.20 3.38
C THR A 9 -5.89 -9.45 4.24
N SER A 10 -5.67 -9.38 5.56
CA SER A 10 -5.77 -10.53 6.46
C SER A 10 -7.18 -11.14 6.50
N CYS A 11 -8.19 -10.36 6.14
CA CYS A 11 -9.59 -10.77 6.10
C CYS A 11 -10.10 -11.05 4.68
N VAL A 12 -9.22 -11.03 3.67
CA VAL A 12 -9.57 -11.19 2.25
C VAL A 12 -9.33 -12.63 1.82
N VAL A 13 -10.28 -13.20 1.08
CA VAL A 13 -10.16 -14.54 0.52
C VAL A 13 -9.15 -14.54 -0.64
N ASN A 14 -8.32 -15.57 -0.73
CA ASN A 14 -7.37 -15.69 -1.84
C ASN A 14 -8.09 -15.75 -3.20
N ASN A 15 -7.43 -15.24 -4.23
CA ASN A 15 -7.92 -15.20 -5.62
C ASN A 15 -9.31 -14.57 -5.80
N SER A 16 -9.71 -13.64 -4.94
CA SER A 16 -11.07 -13.06 -4.94
C SER A 16 -11.11 -11.59 -5.36
N VAL A 17 -9.96 -10.93 -5.47
CA VAL A 17 -9.90 -9.48 -5.73
C VAL A 17 -9.69 -9.21 -7.21
N ASP A 18 -10.75 -8.76 -7.89
CA ASP A 18 -10.69 -8.30 -9.29
C ASP A 18 -10.05 -6.92 -9.43
N LEU A 19 -10.28 -6.03 -8.46
CA LEU A 19 -9.72 -4.68 -8.43
C LEU A 19 -9.28 -4.32 -7.01
N LEU A 20 -7.99 -4.01 -6.87
CA LEU A 20 -7.41 -3.46 -5.66
C LEU A 20 -6.93 -2.03 -5.91
N VAL A 21 -7.27 -1.11 -5.03
CA VAL A 21 -6.72 0.25 -5.04
C VAL A 21 -6.13 0.53 -3.68
N PHE A 22 -4.90 1.03 -3.64
CA PHE A 22 -4.25 1.36 -2.39
C PHE A 22 -3.50 2.69 -2.48
N ASN A 23 -3.93 3.62 -1.64
CA ASN A 23 -3.20 4.84 -1.32
C ASN A 23 -2.56 4.63 0.06
N PRO A 24 -1.38 4.01 0.15
CA PRO A 24 -0.76 3.65 1.43
C PRO A 24 -0.39 4.89 2.27
N PRO A 25 -0.09 4.70 3.56
CA PRO A 25 0.75 5.66 4.28
C PRO A 25 2.18 5.58 3.73
N TYR A 26 2.49 6.40 2.73
CA TYR A 26 3.75 6.36 1.98
C TYR A 26 4.80 7.35 2.46
N VAL A 27 4.48 8.19 3.46
CA VAL A 27 5.37 9.26 3.92
C VAL A 27 6.45 8.66 4.81
N PRO A 28 7.74 8.89 4.47
CA PRO A 28 8.83 8.48 5.35
C PRO A 28 8.78 9.19 6.69
N SER A 29 8.83 8.44 7.76
CA SER A 29 8.82 8.94 9.14
C SER A 29 10.11 8.54 9.84
N ALA A 30 10.66 9.44 10.64
CA ALA A 30 11.80 9.13 11.52
C ALA A 30 11.40 8.16 12.64
N ASN A 31 10.09 8.04 12.92
CA ASN A 31 9.57 7.04 13.82
C ASN A 31 9.16 5.79 13.02
N SER A 32 9.99 4.75 13.08
CA SER A 32 9.73 3.46 12.43
C SER A 32 8.55 2.70 13.04
N GLU A 33 8.05 3.13 14.21
CA GLU A 33 6.85 2.57 14.81
C GLU A 33 5.62 2.97 13.98
N ILE A 34 5.04 1.98 13.31
CA ILE A 34 3.74 2.13 12.67
C ILE A 34 2.67 2.11 13.77
N PRO A 35 1.81 3.15 13.87
CA PRO A 35 0.79 3.20 14.90
C PRO A 35 -0.13 1.96 14.82
N THR A 36 -0.39 1.33 15.96
CA THR A 36 -1.32 0.20 16.06
C THR A 36 -2.54 0.58 16.89
N ILE A 37 -3.72 0.12 16.44
CA ILE A 37 -4.96 0.25 17.21
C ILE A 37 -5.01 -0.92 18.20
N ASN A 38 -4.35 -0.79 19.35
CA ASN A 38 -4.32 -1.85 20.38
C ASN A 38 -5.61 -1.94 21.19
N GLY A 39 -6.77 -2.13 20.55
CA GLY A 39 -8.05 -2.43 21.24
C GLY A 39 -8.54 -1.40 22.28
N GLN A 40 -7.79 -0.34 22.58
CA GLN A 40 -8.24 0.81 23.34
C GLN A 40 -9.21 1.58 22.43
N SER A 41 -10.48 1.54 22.79
CA SER A 41 -11.60 2.19 22.11
C SER A 41 -11.52 3.72 22.04
N ASN A 42 -10.43 4.33 22.52
CA ASN A 42 -10.23 5.76 22.58
C ASN A 42 -8.93 6.13 21.85
N ILE A 43 -8.88 5.94 20.53
CA ILE A 43 -8.11 6.91 19.74
C ILE A 43 -8.92 8.19 19.83
N ASP A 44 -8.55 9.07 20.77
CA ASP A 44 -9.16 10.39 20.87
C ASP A 44 -9.08 11.05 19.50
N GLN A 45 -10.21 11.49 18.94
CA GLN A 45 -10.23 12.03 17.58
C GLN A 45 -9.29 13.25 17.41
N ASP A 46 -8.99 13.93 18.51
CA ASP A 46 -8.07 15.08 18.59
C ASP A 46 -6.59 14.71 18.77
N SER A 47 -6.24 13.42 18.92
CA SER A 47 -4.88 12.98 19.28
C SER A 47 -3.88 12.94 18.10
N GLY A 48 -4.30 13.26 16.87
CA GLY A 48 -3.43 13.19 15.68
C GLY A 48 -3.09 11.77 15.20
N ALA A 49 -3.41 10.74 15.99
CA ALA A 49 -3.10 9.34 15.69
C ALA A 49 -3.70 8.86 14.36
N TRP A 50 -4.88 9.35 13.96
CA TRP A 50 -5.46 9.04 12.64
C TRP A 50 -4.66 9.62 11.49
N LEU A 51 -4.11 10.82 11.65
CA LEU A 51 -3.24 11.44 10.66
C LEU A 51 -1.92 10.68 10.54
N ASP A 52 -1.35 10.30 11.68
CA ASP A 52 -0.14 9.48 11.71
C ASP A 52 -0.37 8.12 11.06
N MET A 53 -1.50 7.46 11.32
CA MET A 53 -1.87 6.21 10.63
C MET A 53 -2.03 6.36 9.12
N ALA A 54 -2.56 7.52 8.68
CA ALA A 54 -2.79 7.79 7.27
C ALA A 54 -1.50 8.12 6.50
N LEU A 55 -0.46 8.64 7.18
CA LEU A 55 0.76 9.13 6.54
C LEU A 55 1.99 8.27 6.82
N ASN A 56 2.18 7.77 8.04
CA ASN A 56 3.42 7.14 8.49
C ASN A 56 3.63 5.76 7.85
N GLY A 57 4.56 5.69 6.90
CA GLY A 57 4.99 4.44 6.27
C GLY A 57 6.30 3.87 6.81
N GLY A 58 6.85 4.43 7.89
CA GLY A 58 8.17 4.09 8.44
C GLY A 58 9.33 4.77 7.70
N ASP A 59 10.56 4.30 7.93
CA ASP A 59 11.81 5.00 7.53
C ASP A 59 11.90 5.38 6.05
N ASP A 60 11.38 4.52 5.16
CA ASP A 60 11.35 4.72 3.71
C ASP A 60 9.92 4.80 3.15
N GLY A 61 8.92 4.84 4.03
CA GLY A 61 7.52 4.86 3.67
C GLY A 61 6.97 3.52 3.15
N MET A 62 7.71 2.41 3.30
CA MET A 62 7.35 1.12 2.71
C MET A 62 6.90 0.03 3.69
N ILE A 63 6.94 0.24 5.01
CA ILE A 63 6.62 -0.83 5.98
C ILE A 63 5.23 -1.42 5.75
N VAL A 64 4.22 -0.57 5.51
CA VAL A 64 2.84 -1.01 5.27
C VAL A 64 2.67 -1.52 3.83
N THR A 65 3.23 -0.80 2.86
CA THR A 65 3.13 -1.14 1.44
C THR A 65 3.78 -2.49 1.12
N ALA A 66 4.94 -2.79 1.71
CA ALA A 66 5.65 -4.06 1.53
C ALA A 66 4.80 -5.25 1.97
N LYS A 67 4.10 -5.16 3.10
CA LYS A 67 3.19 -6.22 3.59
C LYS A 67 2.06 -6.50 2.61
N LEU A 68 1.52 -5.48 1.95
CA LEU A 68 0.53 -5.69 0.90
C LEU A 68 1.17 -6.36 -0.32
N LEU A 69 2.32 -5.87 -0.77
CA LEU A 69 3.04 -6.39 -1.94
C LEU A 69 3.46 -7.86 -1.77
N ASP A 70 3.77 -8.29 -0.53
CA ASP A 70 4.06 -9.69 -0.18
C ASP A 70 2.86 -10.62 -0.41
N ASN A 71 1.64 -10.15 -0.11
CA ASN A 71 0.43 -10.95 -0.24
C ASN A 71 -0.30 -10.75 -1.59
N LEU A 72 0.16 -9.82 -2.42
CA LEU A 72 -0.58 -9.34 -3.58
C LEU A 72 -0.85 -10.45 -4.61
N HIS A 73 0.10 -11.38 -4.78
CA HIS A 73 -0.06 -12.50 -5.71
C HIS A 73 -1.19 -13.45 -5.27
N ASP A 74 -1.39 -13.65 -3.97
CA ASP A 74 -2.32 -14.65 -3.45
C ASP A 74 -3.76 -14.14 -3.42
N ILE A 75 -3.95 -12.83 -3.23
CA ILE A 75 -5.28 -12.23 -3.09
C ILE A 75 -5.94 -11.84 -4.41
N LEU A 76 -5.14 -11.45 -5.42
CA LEU A 76 -5.67 -11.03 -6.72
C LEU A 76 -6.29 -12.22 -7.44
N ALA A 77 -7.48 -12.04 -8.01
CA ALA A 77 -8.04 -13.00 -8.95
C ALA A 77 -7.14 -13.16 -10.19
N ASP A 78 -7.38 -14.18 -11.03
CA ASP A 78 -6.53 -14.45 -12.21
C ASP A 78 -6.48 -13.28 -13.21
N ASN A 79 -7.58 -12.52 -13.32
CA ASN A 79 -7.66 -11.28 -14.10
C ASN A 79 -7.63 -10.02 -13.23
N GLY A 80 -7.31 -10.19 -11.93
CA GLY A 80 -7.27 -9.13 -10.95
C GLY A 80 -6.14 -8.14 -11.19
N VAL A 81 -6.40 -6.87 -10.86
CA VAL A 81 -5.43 -5.78 -11.00
C VAL A 81 -5.35 -4.94 -9.74
N ALA A 82 -4.16 -4.50 -9.39
CA ALA A 82 -3.91 -3.57 -8.30
C ALA A 82 -3.36 -2.24 -8.81
N TYR A 83 -3.82 -1.12 -8.23
CA TYR A 83 -3.27 0.22 -8.44
C TYR A 83 -2.77 0.76 -7.12
N ILE A 84 -1.46 1.02 -7.02
CA ILE A 84 -0.82 1.45 -5.77
C ILE A 84 -0.07 2.75 -5.99
N LEU A 85 -0.30 3.74 -5.12
CA LEU A 85 0.39 5.02 -5.12
C LEU A 85 1.75 4.92 -4.40
N PHE A 86 2.76 5.57 -4.96
CA PHE A 86 4.10 5.69 -4.41
C PHE A 86 4.60 7.13 -4.54
N CYS A 87 5.40 7.58 -3.59
CA CYS A 87 6.25 8.76 -3.73
C CYS A 87 7.67 8.37 -4.19
N ALA A 88 8.46 9.36 -4.65
CA ALA A 88 9.85 9.12 -5.09
C ALA A 88 10.71 8.42 -4.03
N ARG A 89 10.53 8.72 -2.73
CA ARG A 89 11.31 8.11 -1.65
C ARG A 89 11.01 6.62 -1.47
N ASN A 90 9.84 6.14 -1.89
CA ASN A 90 9.50 4.71 -1.86
C ASN A 90 10.22 3.90 -2.95
N LYS A 91 11.01 4.55 -3.82
CA LYS A 91 11.77 3.92 -4.91
C LYS A 91 10.89 3.02 -5.78
N PRO A 92 9.86 3.56 -6.47
CA PRO A 92 8.91 2.77 -7.26
C PRO A 92 9.57 1.92 -8.36
N ASP A 93 10.75 2.31 -8.86
CA ASP A 93 11.49 1.52 -9.84
C ASP A 93 12.14 0.26 -9.23
N ASP A 94 12.44 0.25 -7.94
CA ASP A 94 12.89 -0.96 -7.23
C ASP A 94 11.70 -1.88 -6.93
N VAL A 95 10.55 -1.30 -6.56
CA VAL A 95 9.28 -2.05 -6.46
C VAL A 95 8.95 -2.73 -7.79
N TYR A 96 9.12 -2.03 -8.92
CA TYR A 96 8.92 -2.62 -10.24
C TYR A 96 9.77 -3.88 -10.45
N LYS A 97 11.07 -3.82 -10.13
CA LYS A 97 11.98 -4.97 -10.28
C LYS A 97 11.58 -6.12 -9.37
N GLN A 98 11.34 -5.83 -8.10
CA GLN A 98 10.96 -6.82 -7.08
C GLN A 98 9.67 -7.55 -7.46
N MET A 99 8.66 -6.82 -7.94
CA MET A 99 7.38 -7.43 -8.31
C MET A 99 7.47 -8.26 -9.60
N LYS A 100 8.36 -7.90 -10.54
CA LYS A 100 8.65 -8.73 -11.71
C LYS A 100 9.27 -10.08 -11.34
N GLU A 101 10.18 -10.09 -10.37
CA GLU A 101 10.78 -11.33 -9.82
C GLU A 101 9.71 -12.22 -9.17
N ARG A 102 8.68 -11.61 -8.56
CA ARG A 102 7.50 -12.27 -7.99
C ARG A 102 6.43 -12.66 -9.03
N LYS A 103 6.79 -12.72 -10.30
CA LYS A 103 5.91 -13.11 -11.43
C LYS A 103 4.68 -12.21 -11.61
N LEU A 104 4.68 -11.00 -11.05
CA LEU A 104 3.69 -9.97 -11.35
C LEU A 104 4.17 -9.14 -12.53
N GLN A 105 3.23 -8.78 -13.40
CA GLN A 105 3.41 -7.71 -14.35
C GLN A 105 3.22 -6.37 -13.65
N VAL A 106 3.93 -5.35 -14.13
CA VAL A 106 3.94 -4.01 -13.53
C VAL A 106 4.00 -3.00 -14.66
N GLU A 107 3.24 -1.93 -14.51
CA GLU A 107 3.19 -0.79 -15.43
C GLU A 107 3.04 0.52 -14.63
N LYS A 108 3.82 1.55 -14.97
CA LYS A 108 3.64 2.89 -14.39
C LYS A 108 2.57 3.62 -15.20
N VAL A 109 1.36 3.71 -14.66
CA VAL A 109 0.21 4.24 -15.41
C VAL A 109 0.12 5.77 -15.36
N ILE A 110 0.62 6.38 -14.30
CA ILE A 110 0.73 7.84 -14.21
C ILE A 110 1.91 8.23 -13.32
N PHE A 111 2.55 9.33 -13.70
CA PHE A 111 3.49 10.06 -12.88
C PHE A 111 3.04 11.52 -12.83
N ARG A 112 3.09 12.15 -11.65
CA ARG A 112 2.77 13.57 -11.49
C ARG A 112 3.65 14.18 -10.40
N LYS A 113 4.15 15.38 -10.69
CA LYS A 113 4.76 16.25 -9.68
C LYS A 113 3.70 17.22 -9.15
N CYS A 114 3.44 17.17 -7.84
CA CYS A 114 2.47 17.99 -7.13
C CYS A 114 3.21 18.79 -6.04
N GLY A 115 3.56 20.04 -6.32
CA GLY A 115 4.42 20.81 -5.42
C GLY A 115 5.78 20.12 -5.25
N TRP A 116 6.08 19.72 -4.01
CA TRP A 116 7.33 19.04 -3.64
C TRP A 116 7.27 17.52 -3.80
N GLU A 117 6.08 16.96 -4.03
CA GLU A 117 5.88 15.53 -4.14
C GLU A 117 5.98 15.04 -5.57
N GLU A 118 6.73 13.96 -5.78
CA GLU A 118 6.79 13.21 -7.02
C GLU A 118 6.08 11.88 -6.81
N LEU A 119 4.91 11.75 -7.42
CA LEU A 119 3.98 10.64 -7.20
C LEU A 119 3.86 9.77 -8.45
N SER A 120 3.84 8.46 -8.25
CA SER A 120 3.61 7.46 -9.30
C SER A 120 2.50 6.51 -8.88
N VAL A 121 1.62 6.13 -9.80
CA VAL A 121 0.75 4.96 -9.60
C VAL A 121 1.29 3.81 -10.43
N LEU A 122 1.54 2.69 -9.76
CA LEU A 122 1.89 1.43 -10.43
C LEU A 122 0.64 0.56 -10.52
N ARG A 123 0.42 0.00 -11.70
CA ARG A 123 -0.55 -1.06 -11.97
C ARG A 123 0.16 -2.40 -11.91
N LEU A 124 -0.37 -3.35 -11.14
CA LEU A 124 0.19 -4.69 -10.95
C LEU A 124 -0.86 -5.77 -11.24
N TRP A 125 -0.47 -6.85 -11.91
CA TRP A 125 -1.37 -7.98 -12.21
C TRP A 125 -0.60 -9.29 -12.42
N LYS A 126 -1.28 -10.43 -12.30
CA LYS A 126 -0.68 -11.75 -12.58
C LYS A 126 -0.30 -11.88 -14.04
N ARG A 127 0.84 -12.52 -14.33
CA ARG A 127 1.16 -12.93 -15.70
C ARG A 127 0.23 -14.09 -16.09
N LYS A 128 -0.40 -13.98 -17.26
CA LYS A 128 -1.10 -15.11 -17.89
C LYS A 128 -0.12 -16.22 -18.28
#